data_AF-A0A4V3DF30-F1
#
_entry.id   AF-A0A4V3DF30-F1
#
_cell.length_a   1.000
_cell.length_b   1.000
_cell.length_c   1.000
_cell.angle_alpha   90.00
_cell.angle_beta   90.00
_cell.angle_gamma   90.00
#
_symmetry.space_group_name_H-M   'P 1'
#
loop_
_entity.id
_entity.type
_entity.pdbx_description
1 polymer ?
#
loop_
_entity_poly.entity_id
_entity_poly.type
_entity_poly.pdbx_seq_one_letter_code
_entity_poly.pdbx_strand_id
1 'polypeptide(L)'
;MKRFLAVLVVLAAGAAQPAFACDQQEAVDMMVKLTTALGQKAGAAATAEESQAVVDANARVNEAGAALAAGDPEKACEIYRAVAAEQGISL
;
A
#
# COMPACT_ATOMS: atom_id res chain seq x y z
N MET A 1 24.58 -53.03 -17.62
CA MET A 1 25.31 -51.74 -17.55
C MET A 1 24.33 -50.67 -18.02
N LYS A 2 23.51 -50.11 -17.13
CA LYS A 2 23.63 -48.75 -16.52
C LYS A 2 24.10 -47.70 -17.54
N ARG A 3 23.27 -46.64 -17.72
CA ARG A 3 23.50 -45.30 -18.37
C ARG A 3 22.52 -45.08 -19.54
N PHE A 4 21.67 -44.06 -19.63
CA PHE A 4 21.38 -42.87 -18.83
C PHE A 4 19.92 -42.47 -19.12
N LEU A 5 19.06 -42.47 -18.11
CA LEU A 5 17.83 -41.68 -18.11
C LEU A 5 18.25 -40.27 -17.66
N ALA A 6 18.23 -39.30 -18.57
CA ALA A 6 18.35 -37.88 -18.23
C ALA A 6 17.01 -37.20 -18.54
N VAL A 7 16.00 -37.56 -17.76
CA VAL A 7 14.79 -36.76 -17.60
C VAL A 7 15.12 -35.72 -16.54
N LEU A 8 15.48 -34.52 -16.97
CA LEU A 8 15.53 -33.33 -16.10
C LEU A 8 14.37 -32.43 -16.55
N VAL A 9 13.17 -32.87 -16.17
CA VAL A 9 11.99 -32.02 -16.12
C VAL A 9 12.24 -31.04 -14.98
N VAL A 10 12.54 -29.79 -15.34
CA VAL A 10 12.56 -28.65 -14.41
C VAL A 10 11.11 -28.38 -14.02
N LEU A 11 10.62 -29.16 -13.07
CA LEU A 11 9.36 -28.93 -12.38
C LEU A 11 9.62 -27.99 -11.21
N ALA A 12 8.92 -26.85 -11.27
CA ALA A 12 8.49 -26.07 -10.12
C ALA A 12 9.58 -25.51 -9.20
N ALA A 13 10.15 -24.36 -9.58
CA ALA A 13 10.10 -23.24 -8.66
C ALA A 13 8.96 -22.34 -9.14
N GLY A 14 7.74 -22.66 -8.69
CA GLY A 14 6.71 -21.65 -8.61
C GLY A 14 7.33 -20.50 -7.84
N ALA A 15 7.57 -19.38 -8.53
CA ALA A 15 7.69 -18.10 -7.87
C ALA A 15 6.31 -17.84 -7.26
N ALA A 16 6.06 -18.46 -6.11
CA ALA A 16 5.16 -17.90 -5.13
C ALA A 16 5.74 -16.51 -4.91
N GLN A 17 5.12 -15.51 -5.54
CA GLN A 17 5.35 -14.12 -5.22
C GLN A 17 5.23 -14.07 -3.70
N PRO A 18 6.29 -13.74 -2.94
CA PRO A 18 6.11 -13.51 -1.53
C PRO A 18 5.01 -12.44 -1.44
N ALA A 19 3.99 -12.68 -0.62
CA ALA A 19 2.96 -11.68 -0.35
C ALA A 19 3.68 -10.36 -0.09
N PHE A 20 3.48 -9.42 -1.01
CA PHE A 20 4.44 -8.37 -1.35
C PHE A 20 4.82 -7.53 -0.13
N ALA A 21 6.10 -7.55 0.23
CA ALA A 21 6.66 -6.50 1.06
C ALA A 21 6.49 -5.19 0.27
N CYS A 22 5.82 -4.20 0.86
CA CYS A 22 5.61 -2.93 0.18
C CYS A 22 6.95 -2.23 -0.02
N ASP A 23 7.27 -1.88 -1.26
CA ASP A 23 8.49 -1.14 -1.56
C ASP A 23 8.24 0.39 -1.49
N GLN A 24 9.33 1.17 -1.52
CA GLN A 24 9.25 2.63 -1.43
C GLN A 24 8.40 3.24 -2.56
N GLN A 25 8.48 2.67 -3.77
CA GLN A 25 7.78 3.21 -4.93
C GLN A 25 6.28 2.94 -4.82
N GLU A 26 5.90 1.74 -4.37
CA GLU A 26 4.50 1.38 -4.08
C GLU A 26 3.93 2.31 -3.00
N ALA A 27 4.67 2.54 -1.91
CA ALA A 27 4.24 3.43 -0.84
C ALA A 27 4.03 4.88 -1.31
N VAL A 28 4.91 5.41 -2.17
CA VAL A 28 4.76 6.75 -2.74
C VAL A 28 3.56 6.81 -3.69
N ASP A 29 3.33 5.80 -4.51
CA ASP A 29 2.15 5.74 -5.39
C ASP A 29 0.84 5.73 -4.58
N MET A 30 0.79 4.92 -3.52
CA MET A 30 -0.32 4.89 -2.58
C MET A 30 -0.53 6.23 -1.88
N MET A 31 0.54 6.90 -1.45
CA MET A 31 0.46 8.23 -0.86
C MET A 31 -0.18 9.23 -1.82
N VAL A 32 0.23 9.25 -3.09
CA VAL A 32 -0.29 10.18 -4.10
C VAL A 32 -1.77 9.92 -4.38
N LYS A 33 -2.16 8.66 -4.59
CA LYS A 33 -3.56 8.29 -4.80
C LYS A 33 -4.43 8.65 -3.60
N LEU A 34 -3.98 8.31 -2.40
CA LEU A 34 -4.72 8.55 -1.17
C LEU A 34 -4.89 10.04 -0.90
N THR A 35 -3.82 10.84 -0.99
CA THR A 35 -3.88 12.30 -0.77
C THR A 35 -4.76 13.01 -1.80
N THR A 36 -4.73 12.55 -3.06
CA THR A 36 -5.62 13.07 -4.10
C THR A 36 -7.08 12.78 -3.78
N ALA A 37 -7.41 11.54 -3.42
CA ALA A 37 -8.77 11.13 -3.08
C ALA A 37 -9.27 11.84 -1.81
N LEU A 38 -8.42 12.01 -0.79
CA LEU A 38 -8.74 12.80 0.41
C LEU A 38 -8.98 14.27 0.07
N GLY A 39 -8.20 14.86 -0.85
CA GLY A 39 -8.41 16.23 -1.32
C GLY A 39 -9.77 16.40 -2.02
N GLN A 40 -10.17 15.44 -2.85
CA GLN A 40 -11.50 15.43 -3.48
C GLN A 40 -12.60 15.30 -2.43
N LYS A 41 -12.43 14.41 -1.45
CA LYS A 41 -13.38 14.20 -0.36
C LYS A 41 -13.51 15.45 0.53
N ALA A 42 -12.40 16.14 0.80
CA ALA A 42 -12.40 17.42 1.50
C ALA A 42 -13.23 18.47 0.74
N GLY A 43 -13.03 18.58 -0.57
CA GLY A 43 -13.78 19.52 -1.41
C GLY A 43 -15.27 19.20 -1.54
N ALA A 44 -15.65 17.94 -1.32
CA ALA A 44 -17.04 17.48 -1.37
C ALA A 44 -17.73 17.41 0.01
N ALA A 45 -17.00 17.62 1.12
CA ALA A 45 -17.55 17.54 2.46
C ALA A 45 -18.65 18.60 2.67
N ALA A 46 -19.84 18.16 3.07
CA ALA A 46 -21.01 19.02 3.30
C ALA A 46 -21.22 19.31 4.80
N THR A 47 -20.57 18.55 5.67
CA THR A 47 -20.72 18.62 7.12
C THR A 47 -19.38 18.81 7.84
N ALA A 48 -19.46 19.23 9.10
CA ALA A 48 -18.29 19.36 9.96
C ALA A 48 -17.68 17.98 10.27
N GLU A 49 -18.53 16.98 10.45
CA GLU A 49 -18.15 15.59 10.70
C GLU A 49 -17.37 15.00 9.51
N GLU A 50 -17.85 15.21 8.28
CA GLU A 50 -17.14 14.77 7.08
C GLU A 50 -15.78 15.48 6.92
N SER A 51 -15.75 16.78 7.21
CA SER A 51 -14.51 17.57 7.17
C SER A 51 -13.50 17.06 8.19
N GLN A 52 -13.95 16.79 9.42
CA GLN A 52 -13.10 16.27 10.50
C GLN A 52 -12.56 14.88 10.16
N ALA A 53 -13.38 14.00 9.57
CA ALA A 53 -12.93 12.68 9.14
C ALA A 53 -11.78 12.75 8.12
N VAL A 54 -11.79 13.77 7.24
CA VAL A 54 -10.69 14.00 6.28
C VAL A 54 -9.46 14.59 6.97
N VAL A 55 -9.62 15.46 7.97
CA VAL A 55 -8.50 15.97 8.78
C VAL A 55 -7.80 14.85 9.54
N ASP A 56 -8.57 13.98 10.20
CA ASP A 56 -8.03 12.84 10.95
C ASP A 56 -7.32 11.83 10.03
N ALA A 57 -7.87 11.58 8.84
CA ALA A 57 -7.22 10.78 7.82
C ALA A 57 -5.88 11.38 7.38
N ASN A 58 -5.82 12.69 7.13
CA ASN A 58 -4.59 13.38 6.74
C ASN A 58 -3.50 13.33 7.83
N ALA A 59 -3.89 13.39 9.12
CA ALA A 59 -2.93 13.24 10.21
C ALA A 59 -2.21 11.88 10.14
N ARG A 60 -2.93 10.81 9.84
CA ARG A 60 -2.36 9.46 9.69
C ARG A 60 -1.56 9.29 8.40
N VAL A 61 -1.93 9.97 7.31
CA VAL A 61 -1.09 10.03 6.11
C VAL A 61 0.27 10.65 6.42
N ASN A 62 0.35 11.64 7.32
CA ASN A 62 1.63 12.20 7.77
C ASN A 62 2.45 11.19 8.59
N GLU A 63 1.80 10.38 9.43
CA GLU A 63 2.48 9.28 10.17
C GLU A 63 3.08 8.26 9.21
N ALA A 64 2.36 7.89 8.15
CA ALA A 64 2.89 7.04 7.09
C ALA A 64 4.05 7.70 6.32
N GLY A 65 3.96 9.00 6.04
CA GLY A 65 5.06 9.77 5.44
C GLY A 65 6.31 9.79 6.32
N ALA A 66 6.14 9.86 7.65
CA ALA A 66 7.26 9.75 8.59
C ALA A 66 7.89 8.35 8.59
N ALA A 67 7.08 7.28 8.47
CA ALA A 67 7.59 5.92 8.29
C ALA A 67 8.40 5.79 6.98
N LEU A 68 7.91 6.36 5.87
CA LEU A 68 8.67 6.41 4.61
C LEU A 68 10.00 7.14 4.76
N ALA A 69 10.00 8.32 5.39
CA ALA A 69 11.21 9.09 5.61
C ALA A 69 12.23 8.35 6.50
N ALA A 70 11.76 7.47 7.39
CA ALA A 70 12.60 6.61 8.21
C ALA A 70 13.10 5.35 7.48
N GLY A 71 12.72 5.15 6.21
CA GLY A 71 13.08 3.96 5.43
C GLY A 71 12.25 2.73 5.74
N ASP A 72 11.04 2.91 6.28
CA ASP A 72 10.08 1.85 6.61
C ASP A 72 8.84 1.93 5.68
N PRO A 73 8.98 1.52 4.40
CA PRO A 73 7.89 1.58 3.44
C PRO A 73 6.77 0.57 3.74
N GLU A 74 7.09 -0.54 4.41
CA GLU A 74 6.10 -1.55 4.79
C GLU A 74 5.09 -0.98 5.78
N LYS A 75 5.57 -0.33 6.84
CA LYS A 75 4.71 0.36 7.80
C LYS A 75 3.93 1.50 7.15
N ALA A 76 4.55 2.24 6.23
CA ALA A 76 3.84 3.30 5.52
C ALA A 76 2.65 2.76 4.72
N CYS A 77 2.85 1.66 3.98
CA CYS A 77 1.77 1.04 3.22
C CYS A 77 0.68 0.43 4.10
N GLU A 78 1.03 -0.14 5.25
CA GLU A 78 0.05 -0.58 6.24
C GLU A 78 -0.87 0.58 6.64
N ILE A 79 -0.28 1.72 7.02
CA ILE A 79 -1.03 2.91 7.42
C ILE A 79 -1.86 3.46 6.25
N TYR A 80 -1.29 3.56 5.03
CA TYR A 80 -2.03 4.02 3.85
C TYR A 80 -3.23 3.12 3.52
N ARG A 81 -3.08 1.78 3.57
CA ARG A 81 -4.20 0.84 3.35
C ARG A 81 -5.27 0.98 4.42
N ALA A 82 -4.89 1.15 5.69
CA ALA A 82 -5.83 1.33 6.77
C ALA A 82 -6.65 2.63 6.61
N VAL A 83 -5.98 3.76 6.32
CA VAL A 83 -6.66 5.04 6.05
C VAL A 83 -7.56 4.92 4.83
N ALA A 84 -7.09 4.29 3.75
CA ALA A 84 -7.89 4.11 2.55
C ALA A 84 -9.15 3.28 2.81
N ALA A 85 -9.05 2.17 3.55
CA ALA A 85 -10.18 1.33 3.91
C ALA A 85 -11.23 2.08 4.75
N GLU A 86 -10.79 2.84 5.76
CA GLU A 86 -11.69 3.65 6.61
C GLU A 86 -12.37 4.77 5.83
N GLN A 87 -11.70 5.32 4.82
CA GLN A 87 -12.20 6.42 4.01
C GLN A 87 -12.98 5.95 2.77
N GLY A 88 -13.05 4.64 2.52
CA GLY A 88 -13.69 4.06 1.34
C GLY A 88 -12.95 4.37 0.03
N ILE A 89 -11.62 4.50 0.09
CA ILE A 89 -10.75 4.84 -1.05
C ILE A 89 -10.07 3.56 -1.56
N SER A 90 -10.03 3.38 -2.88
CA SER A 90 -9.25 2.32 -3.53
C SER A 90 -7.84 2.81 -3.85
N LEU A 91 -6.83 2.00 -3.57
CA LEU A 91 -5.41 2.26 -3.87
C LEU A 91 -4.95 1.48 -5.12
#